data_AF-A0A9X9LQ73-F1
#
_entry.id   AF-A0A9X9LQ73-F1
#
_cell.length_a   1.000
_cell.length_b   1.000
_cell.length_c   1.000
_cell.angle_alpha   90.00
_cell.angle_beta   90.00
_cell.angle_gamma   90.00
#
_symmetry.space_group_name_H-M   'P 1'
#
loop_
_entity.id
_entity.type
_entity.pdbx_description
1 polymer ?
#
loop_
_entity_poly.entity_id
_entity_poly.type
_entity_poly.pdbx_seq_one_letter_code
_entity_poly.pdbx_strand_id
1 'polypeptide(L)'
;MAGNVPPSLQLQNLAALGERHPDLVVEVAHPKIIQESGAQILRCANLLVGSPSALADQATEHQLLEASHRWNHAVFVARGALWGTEDITRLDAAGGLQSLRVTMATHPDGFRLEGPLAAVPSTGRRTVLYEGPIRGLCPFAPRNSNTMAAAALAAPSLGFDGVVGVLVADLSLTDMHVVDVELSGPPGPTGRRFAVHTHRENPAEPGAVTGSATVTTFWRSLLGCCQLPSRPGIHLC
;
A
#
# COMPACT_ATOMS: atom_id res chain seq x y z
N MET A 1 5.59 -8.72 23.94
CA MET A 1 4.17 -8.74 24.34
C MET A 1 3.69 -10.18 24.20
N ALA A 2 3.14 -10.78 25.26
CA ALA A 2 2.34 -11.98 25.07
C ALA A 2 1.11 -11.56 24.27
N GLY A 3 1.02 -11.95 23.00
CA GLY A 3 -0.11 -11.60 22.14
C GLY A 3 -1.41 -12.23 22.66
N ASN A 4 -2.55 -11.72 22.20
CA ASN A 4 -3.88 -12.29 22.51
C ASN A 4 -4.15 -13.64 21.82
N VAL A 5 -3.16 -14.19 21.10
CA VAL A 5 -3.25 -15.45 20.37
C VAL A 5 -2.84 -16.60 21.31
N PRO A 6 -3.62 -17.68 21.45
CA PRO A 6 -3.24 -18.84 22.25
C PRO A 6 -1.84 -19.37 21.89
N PRO A 7 -0.98 -19.76 22.85
CA PRO A 7 0.38 -20.22 22.57
C PRO A 7 0.49 -21.35 21.55
N SER A 8 -0.51 -22.24 21.49
CA SER A 8 -0.57 -23.34 20.52
C SER A 8 -0.71 -22.88 19.06
N LEU A 9 -1.24 -21.67 18.84
CA LEU A 9 -1.41 -21.03 17.54
C LEU A 9 -0.26 -20.09 17.20
N GLN A 10 0.65 -19.82 18.13
CA GLN A 10 1.82 -18.98 17.88
C GLN A 10 2.92 -19.81 17.20
N LEU A 11 3.35 -19.36 16.03
CA LEU A 11 4.54 -19.88 15.36
C LEU A 11 5.73 -19.00 15.75
N GLN A 12 6.69 -19.57 16.48
CA GLN A 12 7.86 -18.82 16.99
C GLN A 12 8.92 -18.56 15.92
N ASN A 13 8.93 -19.35 14.84
CA ASN A 13 9.88 -19.24 13.75
C ASN A 13 9.18 -19.45 12.41
N LEU A 14 9.27 -18.45 11.52
CA LEU A 14 8.69 -18.52 10.17
C LEU A 14 9.26 -19.67 9.32
N ALA A 15 10.45 -20.17 9.65
CA ALA A 15 11.00 -21.36 8.99
C ALA A 15 10.15 -22.62 9.17
N ALA A 16 9.39 -22.72 10.27
CA ALA A 16 8.50 -23.84 10.56
C ALA A 16 7.07 -23.64 9.98
N LEU A 17 6.86 -22.61 9.14
CA LEU A 17 5.55 -22.30 8.57
C LEU A 17 4.94 -23.49 7.81
N GLY A 18 5.78 -24.26 7.10
CA GLY A 18 5.34 -25.43 6.33
C GLY A 18 4.67 -26.51 7.20
N GLU A 19 5.03 -26.63 8.47
CA GLU A 19 4.45 -27.60 9.41
C GLU A 19 3.00 -27.30 9.77
N ARG A 20 2.55 -26.05 9.53
CA ARG A 20 1.18 -25.61 9.80
C ARG A 20 0.25 -25.76 8.59
N HIS A 21 0.79 -26.09 7.41
CA HIS A 21 0.06 -26.22 6.16
C HIS A 21 -0.96 -25.09 5.89
N PRO A 22 -0.56 -23.80 5.94
CA PRO A 22 -1.49 -22.70 5.72
C PRO A 22 -1.87 -22.57 4.24
N ASP A 23 -3.14 -22.30 3.95
CA ASP A 23 -3.58 -21.95 2.59
C ASP A 23 -3.21 -20.50 2.20
N LEU A 24 -3.17 -19.62 3.21
CA LEU A 24 -2.89 -18.21 3.09
C LEU A 24 -2.12 -17.72 4.31
N VAL A 25 -1.09 -16.92 4.07
CA VAL A 25 -0.40 -16.11 5.08
C VAL A 25 -0.73 -14.65 4.86
N VAL A 26 -1.06 -13.95 5.94
CA VAL A 26 -1.44 -12.54 5.90
C VAL A 26 -0.41 -11.72 6.66
N GLU A 27 0.25 -10.81 5.97
CA GLU A 27 1.19 -9.87 6.58
C GLU A 27 0.44 -8.64 7.09
N VAL A 28 0.49 -8.40 8.40
CA VAL A 28 -0.07 -7.21 9.07
C VAL A 28 0.93 -6.69 10.10
N ALA A 29 2.17 -6.47 9.69
CA ALA A 29 3.28 -6.15 10.58
C ALA A 29 4.14 -5.00 10.04
N HIS A 30 4.95 -5.27 9.03
CA HIS A 30 5.93 -4.35 8.48
C HIS A 30 6.37 -4.82 7.08
N PRO A 31 6.65 -3.90 6.13
CA PRO A 31 7.12 -4.30 4.79
C PRO A 31 8.39 -5.16 4.81
N LYS A 32 9.24 -5.00 5.83
CA LYS A 32 10.45 -5.84 6.02
C LYS A 32 10.15 -7.34 6.10
N ILE A 33 8.99 -7.74 6.64
CA ILE A 33 8.60 -9.15 6.70
C ILE A 33 8.43 -9.72 5.30
N ILE A 34 7.88 -8.92 4.37
CA ILE A 34 7.73 -9.31 2.97
C ILE A 34 9.09 -9.39 2.28
N GLN A 35 9.97 -8.42 2.52
CA GLN A 35 11.33 -8.38 1.96
C GLN A 35 12.16 -9.60 2.40
N GLU A 36 12.09 -9.95 3.68
CA GLU A 36 12.91 -11.01 4.27
C GLU A 36 12.33 -12.41 4.07
N SER A 37 11.00 -12.55 4.15
CA SER A 37 10.34 -13.86 4.26
C SER A 37 9.30 -14.15 3.18
N GLY A 38 8.91 -13.17 2.34
CA GLY A 38 7.82 -13.32 1.39
C GLY A 38 8.01 -14.47 0.41
N ALA A 39 9.22 -14.62 -0.15
CA ALA A 39 9.54 -15.73 -1.04
C ALA A 39 9.56 -17.10 -0.34
N GLN A 40 9.92 -17.15 0.95
CA GLN A 40 9.87 -18.37 1.75
C GLN A 40 8.43 -18.78 2.04
N ILE A 41 7.56 -17.81 2.35
CA ILE A 41 6.13 -18.02 2.55
C ILE A 41 5.49 -18.63 1.30
N LEU A 42 5.81 -18.09 0.13
CA LEU A 42 5.29 -18.56 -1.16
C LEU A 42 5.69 -19.99 -1.53
N ARG A 43 6.64 -20.62 -0.82
CA ARG A 43 6.95 -22.05 -1.02
C ARG A 43 5.84 -22.97 -0.49
N CYS A 44 5.00 -22.45 0.41
CA CYS A 44 4.05 -23.23 1.17
C CYS A 44 2.61 -22.72 1.06
N ALA A 45 2.38 -21.44 0.73
CA ALA A 45 1.07 -20.81 0.82
C ALA A 45 0.94 -19.59 -0.10
N ASN A 46 -0.31 -19.17 -0.35
CA ASN A 46 -0.57 -17.85 -0.89
C ASN A 46 -0.19 -16.78 0.15
N LEU A 47 0.08 -15.56 -0.31
CA LEU A 47 0.51 -14.46 0.54
C LEU A 47 -0.37 -13.23 0.31
N LEU A 48 -0.98 -12.69 1.37
CA LEU A 48 -1.58 -11.36 1.36
C LEU A 48 -0.61 -10.36 1.99
N VAL A 49 -0.09 -9.45 1.16
CA VAL A 49 0.78 -8.34 1.55
C VAL A 49 -0.08 -7.19 2.08
N GLY A 50 0.00 -6.92 3.38
CA GLY A 50 -0.69 -5.79 4.01
C GLY A 50 0.07 -4.48 3.98
N SER A 51 1.36 -4.54 3.67
CA SER A 51 2.24 -3.39 3.48
C SER A 51 2.69 -3.26 2.01
N PRO A 52 1.85 -2.72 1.09
CA PRO A 52 2.20 -2.56 -0.32
C PRO A 52 3.49 -1.76 -0.56
N SER A 53 3.91 -0.93 0.41
CA SER A 53 5.19 -0.20 0.36
C SER A 53 6.41 -1.13 0.23
N ALA A 54 6.30 -2.41 0.59
CA ALA A 54 7.35 -3.41 0.35
C ALA A 54 7.68 -3.58 -1.14
N LEU A 55 6.68 -3.43 -2.02
CA LEU A 55 6.82 -3.60 -3.47
C LEU A 55 7.45 -2.39 -4.16
N ALA A 56 7.72 -1.30 -3.43
CA ALA A 56 8.56 -0.22 -3.92
C ALA A 56 10.03 -0.65 -4.06
N ASP A 57 10.45 -1.73 -3.41
CA ASP A 57 11.75 -2.35 -3.63
C ASP A 57 11.67 -3.35 -4.80
N GLN A 58 12.38 -3.05 -5.90
CA GLN A 58 12.31 -3.85 -7.13
C GLN A 58 12.82 -5.28 -6.91
N ALA A 59 13.83 -5.46 -6.06
CA ALA A 59 14.35 -6.80 -5.78
C ALA A 59 13.28 -7.66 -5.09
N THR A 60 12.56 -7.08 -4.12
CA THR A 60 11.43 -7.72 -3.44
C THR A 60 10.32 -8.05 -4.41
N GLU A 61 9.88 -7.11 -5.26
CA GLU A 61 8.85 -7.35 -6.27
C GLU A 61 9.22 -8.51 -7.20
N HIS A 62 10.44 -8.50 -7.75
CA HIS A 62 10.93 -9.55 -8.62
C HIS A 62 10.99 -10.91 -7.92
N GLN A 63 11.53 -10.95 -6.70
CA GLN A 63 11.66 -12.17 -5.92
C GLN A 63 10.30 -12.81 -5.61
N LEU A 64 9.29 -12.00 -5.29
CA LEU A 64 7.93 -12.46 -5.06
C LEU A 64 7.29 -12.98 -6.34
N LEU A 65 7.47 -12.28 -7.46
CA LEU A 65 6.94 -12.71 -8.75
C LEU A 65 7.54 -14.06 -9.16
N GLU A 66 8.87 -14.20 -9.09
CA GLU A 66 9.56 -15.47 -9.39
C GLU A 66 9.10 -16.61 -8.47
N ALA A 67 9.03 -16.36 -7.15
CA ALA A 67 8.58 -17.37 -6.19
C ALA A 67 7.11 -17.77 -6.42
N SER A 68 6.26 -16.79 -6.73
CA SER A 68 4.85 -17.01 -7.05
C SER A 68 4.68 -17.94 -8.24
N HIS A 69 5.41 -17.69 -9.33
CA HIS A 69 5.40 -18.56 -10.51
C HIS A 69 6.02 -19.93 -10.24
N ARG A 70 7.12 -19.98 -9.50
CA ARG A 70 7.84 -21.23 -9.22
C ARG A 70 7.02 -22.20 -8.36
N TRP A 71 6.32 -21.69 -7.36
CA TRP A 71 5.61 -22.51 -6.38
C TRP A 71 4.09 -22.52 -6.58
N ASN A 72 3.62 -21.85 -7.63
CA ASN A 72 2.21 -21.78 -8.01
C ASN A 72 1.29 -21.20 -6.91
N HIS A 73 1.76 -20.16 -6.22
CA HIS A 73 1.03 -19.46 -5.17
C HIS A 73 0.85 -17.99 -5.53
N ALA A 74 -0.33 -17.43 -5.27
CA ALA A 74 -0.63 -16.02 -5.55
C ALA A 74 -0.04 -15.08 -4.50
N VAL A 75 0.35 -13.89 -4.94
CA VAL A 75 0.65 -12.74 -4.09
C VAL A 75 -0.53 -11.77 -4.19
N PHE A 76 -1.35 -11.72 -3.16
CA PHE A 76 -2.38 -10.71 -3.02
C PHE A 76 -1.81 -9.47 -2.34
N VAL A 77 -2.30 -8.30 -2.69
CA VAL A 77 -1.87 -7.03 -2.08
C VAL A 77 -3.10 -6.29 -1.59
N ALA A 78 -3.14 -5.96 -0.30
CA ALA A 78 -4.24 -5.19 0.25
C ALA A 78 -4.20 -3.77 -0.30
N ARG A 79 -5.26 -3.35 -1.00
CA ARG A 79 -5.42 -1.97 -1.49
C ARG A 79 -5.54 -0.92 -0.38
N GLY A 80 -5.82 -1.38 0.85
CA GLY A 80 -6.07 -0.54 2.00
C GLY A 80 -7.16 0.49 1.73
N ALA A 81 -6.92 1.72 2.16
CA ALA A 81 -7.93 2.77 2.15
C ALA A 81 -8.00 3.56 0.83
N LEU A 82 -7.41 3.04 -0.26
CA LEU A 82 -7.44 3.67 -1.59
C LEU A 82 -8.84 3.59 -2.21
N TRP A 83 -9.42 4.76 -2.47
CA TRP A 83 -10.67 4.89 -3.23
C TRP A 83 -10.38 4.88 -4.74
N GLY A 84 -11.27 4.26 -5.53
CA GLY A 84 -11.18 4.29 -6.99
C GLY A 84 -10.13 3.36 -7.62
N THR A 85 -9.61 2.38 -6.88
CA THR A 85 -8.58 1.44 -7.37
C THR A 85 -8.99 0.77 -8.69
N GLU A 86 -10.21 0.24 -8.79
CA GLU A 86 -10.70 -0.42 -10.01
C GLU A 86 -10.81 0.54 -11.20
N ASP A 87 -11.25 1.78 -10.95
CA ASP A 87 -11.37 2.80 -11.98
C ASP A 87 -9.99 3.21 -12.51
N ILE A 88 -9.01 3.39 -11.60
CA ILE A 88 -7.61 3.65 -11.95
C ILE A 88 -7.05 2.52 -12.80
N THR A 89 -7.22 1.26 -12.37
CA THR A 89 -6.71 0.10 -13.12
C THR A 89 -7.35 -0.05 -14.49
N ARG A 90 -8.67 0.17 -14.61
CA ARG A 90 -9.35 0.13 -15.91
C ARG A 90 -8.91 1.26 -16.84
N LEU A 91 -8.72 2.46 -16.29
CA LEU A 91 -8.26 3.62 -17.05
C LEU A 91 -6.82 3.41 -17.56
N ASP A 92 -5.94 2.89 -16.70
CA ASP A 92 -4.56 2.55 -17.04
C ASP A 92 -4.51 1.49 -18.15
N ALA A 93 -5.24 0.38 -17.98
CA ALA A 93 -5.30 -0.71 -18.96
C ALA A 93 -5.87 -0.26 -20.33
N ALA A 94 -6.71 0.77 -20.34
CA ALA A 94 -7.24 1.37 -21.57
C ALA A 94 -6.27 2.40 -22.21
N GLY A 95 -5.09 2.63 -21.64
CA GLY A 95 -4.14 3.67 -22.08
C GLY A 95 -4.63 5.09 -21.82
N GLY A 96 -5.62 5.26 -20.95
CA GLY A 96 -6.26 6.55 -20.66
C GLY A 96 -5.65 7.29 -19.48
N LEU A 97 -4.70 6.69 -18.75
CA LEU A 97 -4.04 7.31 -17.61
C LEU A 97 -2.71 7.97 -18.04
N GLN A 98 -2.60 9.27 -17.80
CA GLN A 98 -1.40 10.07 -18.12
C GLN A 98 -0.63 10.50 -16.88
N SER A 99 -1.33 10.75 -15.78
CA SER A 99 -0.73 11.15 -14.50
C SER A 99 -1.59 10.66 -13.35
N LEU A 100 -0.95 10.32 -12.23
CA LEU A 100 -1.61 10.00 -10.97
C LEU A 100 -0.80 10.64 -9.83
N ARG A 101 -1.50 11.37 -8.96
CA ARG A 101 -0.96 11.99 -7.76
C ARG A 101 -1.82 11.62 -6.57
N VAL A 102 -1.17 11.22 -5.48
CA VAL A 102 -1.82 10.92 -4.21
C VAL A 102 -1.24 11.83 -3.14
N THR A 103 -2.08 12.70 -2.57
CA THR A 103 -1.70 13.54 -1.43
C THR A 103 -2.32 12.95 -0.18
N MET A 104 -1.51 12.72 0.86
CA MET A 104 -1.99 12.36 2.20
C MET A 104 -1.64 13.48 3.16
N ALA A 105 -2.66 14.01 3.84
CA ALA A 105 -2.51 14.98 4.90
C ALA A 105 -3.03 14.40 6.23
N THR A 106 -2.27 14.60 7.30
CA THR A 106 -2.68 14.26 8.67
C THR A 106 -1.88 15.09 9.68
N HIS A 107 -2.25 15.00 10.96
CA HIS A 107 -1.47 15.57 12.04
C HIS A 107 -0.02 15.05 12.00
N PRO A 108 1.00 15.88 12.29
CA PRO A 108 2.38 15.43 12.38
C PRO A 108 2.57 14.18 13.26
N ASP A 109 1.84 14.07 14.36
CA ASP A 109 1.92 12.95 15.31
C ASP A 109 1.45 11.61 14.70
N GLY A 110 0.70 11.63 13.60
CA GLY A 110 0.26 10.44 12.85
C GLY A 110 1.35 9.82 11.99
N PHE A 111 2.48 10.51 11.79
CA PHE A 111 3.56 9.99 10.95
C PHE A 111 4.53 9.08 11.71
N ARG A 112 5.02 8.06 11.00
CA ARG A 112 6.11 7.18 11.42
C ARG A 112 7.19 7.27 10.35
N LEU A 113 7.80 8.44 10.25
CA LEU A 113 8.84 8.73 9.27
C LEU A 113 10.18 8.17 9.75
N GLU A 114 11.03 7.84 8.80
CA GLU A 114 12.36 7.31 8.99
C GLU A 114 13.36 8.13 8.16
N GLY A 115 14.64 8.07 8.54
CA GLY A 115 15.71 8.72 7.79
C GLY A 115 15.53 10.24 7.66
N PRO A 116 15.88 10.85 6.50
CA PRO A 116 15.82 12.29 6.31
C PRO A 116 14.44 12.92 6.50
N LEU A 117 13.36 12.18 6.20
CA LEU A 117 11.99 12.70 6.37
C LEU A 117 11.62 12.91 7.84
N ALA A 118 12.16 12.13 8.76
CA ALA A 118 11.92 12.29 10.19
C ALA A 118 12.54 13.58 10.76
N ALA A 119 13.52 14.17 10.08
CA ALA A 119 14.18 15.40 10.50
C ALA A 119 13.50 16.67 9.98
N VAL A 120 12.49 16.55 9.10
CA VAL A 120 11.80 17.70 8.52
C VAL A 120 10.90 18.35 9.58
N PRO A 121 11.13 19.63 9.94
CA PRO A 121 10.30 20.30 10.94
C PRO A 121 8.89 20.59 10.40
N SER A 122 7.87 20.23 11.18
CA SER A 122 6.46 20.47 10.89
C SER A 122 5.87 21.54 11.80
N THR A 123 6.43 22.76 11.73
CA THR A 123 6.06 23.88 12.62
C THR A 123 4.99 24.81 12.04
N GLY A 124 4.71 24.69 10.74
CA GLY A 124 3.66 25.46 10.07
C GLY A 124 2.29 24.80 10.19
N ARG A 125 1.21 25.58 9.96
CA ARG A 125 -0.16 25.05 9.94
C ARG A 125 -0.29 23.87 8.95
N ARG A 126 0.36 23.99 7.79
CA ARG A 126 0.41 22.97 6.75
C ARG A 126 1.81 22.95 6.12
N THR A 127 2.50 21.81 6.16
CA THR A 127 3.88 21.63 5.71
C THR A 127 3.98 20.41 4.80
N VAL A 128 4.48 20.59 3.57
CA VAL A 128 4.81 19.48 2.68
C VAL A 128 6.11 18.85 3.15
N LEU A 129 6.04 17.58 3.55
CA LEU A 129 7.18 16.80 4.03
C LEU A 129 7.90 16.08 2.88
N TYR A 130 7.13 15.69 1.86
CA TYR A 130 7.64 14.99 0.69
C TYR A 130 6.76 15.29 -0.52
N GLU A 131 7.36 15.43 -1.68
CA GLU A 131 6.70 15.46 -2.98
C GLU A 131 7.62 14.84 -4.03
N GLY A 132 7.16 13.75 -4.67
CA GLY A 132 7.96 13.05 -5.68
C GLY A 132 7.43 11.64 -5.97
N PRO A 133 8.19 10.83 -6.73
CA PRO A 133 7.84 9.45 -7.00
C PRO A 133 7.58 8.64 -5.73
N ILE A 134 6.56 7.79 -5.72
CA ILE A 134 6.25 6.97 -4.54
C ILE A 134 7.42 6.06 -4.15
N ARG A 135 8.23 5.59 -5.12
CA ARG A 135 9.42 4.77 -4.85
C ARG A 135 10.36 5.42 -3.84
N GLY A 136 10.59 6.72 -3.95
CA GLY A 136 11.44 7.48 -3.03
C GLY A 136 10.83 7.70 -1.65
N LEU A 137 9.50 7.61 -1.54
CA LEU A 137 8.78 7.81 -0.28
C LEU A 137 8.77 6.57 0.59
N CYS A 138 8.52 5.39 -0.01
CA CYS A 138 8.26 4.16 0.72
C CYS A 138 9.34 3.77 1.75
N PRO A 139 10.65 3.92 1.49
CA PRO A 139 11.70 3.63 2.47
C PRO A 139 11.66 4.52 3.71
N PHE A 140 11.17 5.76 3.57
CA PHE A 140 11.17 6.77 4.63
C PHE A 140 9.81 6.93 5.32
N ALA A 141 8.74 6.40 4.74
CA ALA A 141 7.41 6.41 5.35
C ALA A 141 6.68 5.07 5.13
N PRO A 142 7.28 3.93 5.50
CA PRO A 142 6.78 2.60 5.12
C PRO A 142 5.35 2.33 5.58
N ARG A 143 4.95 2.90 6.74
CA ARG A 143 3.63 2.71 7.33
C ARG A 143 2.58 3.70 6.81
N ASN A 144 3.02 4.89 6.39
CA ASN A 144 2.13 5.94 5.91
C ASN A 144 1.92 5.90 4.38
N SER A 145 2.81 5.25 3.63
CA SER A 145 2.78 5.20 2.17
C SER A 145 1.96 4.05 1.58
N ASN A 146 1.35 3.16 2.38
CA ASN A 146 0.64 1.97 1.87
C ASN A 146 -0.49 2.30 0.89
N THR A 147 -1.31 3.33 1.16
CA THR A 147 -2.37 3.79 0.24
C THR A 147 -1.79 4.30 -1.08
N MET A 148 -0.65 4.98 -1.02
CA MET A 148 0.03 5.51 -2.20
C MET A 148 0.65 4.36 -3.02
N ALA A 149 1.32 3.43 -2.35
CA ALA A 149 1.86 2.23 -2.98
C ALA A 149 0.78 1.37 -3.65
N ALA A 150 -0.41 1.25 -3.04
CA ALA A 150 -1.56 0.63 -3.69
C ALA A 150 -1.97 1.37 -4.98
N ALA A 151 -1.88 2.70 -5.01
CA ALA A 151 -2.19 3.50 -6.20
C ALA A 151 -1.14 3.31 -7.31
N ALA A 152 0.13 3.17 -6.95
CA ALA A 152 1.20 2.80 -7.88
C ALA A 152 0.95 1.42 -8.52
N LEU A 153 0.53 0.43 -7.72
CA LEU A 153 0.18 -0.90 -8.21
C LEU A 153 -1.10 -0.90 -9.06
N ALA A 154 -2.05 0.00 -8.76
CA ALA A 154 -3.28 0.16 -9.53
C ALA A 154 -3.04 0.80 -10.90
N ALA A 155 -1.91 1.49 -11.10
CA ALA A 155 -1.52 2.16 -12.33
C ALA A 155 -0.20 1.62 -12.91
N PRO A 156 -0.16 0.36 -13.41
CA PRO A 156 1.07 -0.26 -13.91
C PRO A 156 1.84 0.55 -14.96
N SER A 157 1.18 1.35 -15.80
CA SER A 157 1.88 2.18 -16.80
C SER A 157 2.73 3.31 -16.19
N LEU A 158 2.41 3.73 -14.96
CA LEU A 158 3.16 4.73 -14.20
C LEU A 158 4.05 4.07 -13.14
N GLY A 159 3.53 3.08 -12.43
CA GLY A 159 4.22 2.37 -11.36
C GLY A 159 4.71 3.28 -10.23
N PHE A 160 5.65 2.77 -9.42
CA PHE A 160 6.18 3.51 -8.27
C PHE A 160 7.02 4.74 -8.66
N ASP A 161 7.53 4.78 -9.89
CA ASP A 161 8.38 5.87 -10.39
C ASP A 161 7.57 7.01 -11.02
N GLY A 162 6.45 6.70 -11.67
CA GLY A 162 5.60 7.68 -12.37
C GLY A 162 4.46 8.24 -11.52
N VAL A 163 4.00 7.51 -10.49
CA VAL A 163 2.97 8.03 -9.58
C VAL A 163 3.61 8.93 -8.54
N VAL A 164 3.04 10.13 -8.37
CA VAL A 164 3.53 11.15 -7.43
C VAL A 164 2.85 11.01 -6.08
N GLY A 165 3.63 10.80 -5.02
CA GLY A 165 3.17 10.83 -3.63
C GLY A 165 3.50 12.16 -2.97
N VAL A 166 2.56 12.71 -2.21
CA VAL A 166 2.77 13.93 -1.42
C VAL A 166 2.35 13.71 0.02
N LEU A 167 3.28 13.87 0.95
CA LEU A 167 3.00 13.82 2.39
C LEU A 167 2.90 15.24 2.94
N VAL A 168 1.82 15.51 3.65
CA VAL A 168 1.53 16.81 4.25
C VAL A 168 1.28 16.65 5.74
N ALA A 169 2.10 17.32 6.54
CA ALA A 169 1.81 17.57 7.95
C ALA A 169 0.84 18.75 8.05
N ASP A 170 -0.31 18.55 8.69
CA ASP A 170 -1.30 19.60 8.89
C ASP A 170 -1.77 19.61 10.35
N LEU A 171 -1.42 20.66 11.09
CA LEU A 171 -1.76 20.84 12.50
C LEU A 171 -3.26 21.11 12.72
N SER A 172 -4.02 21.42 11.66
CA SER A 172 -5.47 21.60 11.76
C SER A 172 -6.27 20.31 11.63
N LEU A 173 -5.63 19.20 11.26
CA LEU A 173 -6.26 17.88 11.22
C LEU A 173 -6.06 17.18 12.57
N THR A 174 -7.03 17.27 13.47
CA THR A 174 -6.91 16.77 14.85
C THR A 174 -7.31 15.30 15.03
N ASP A 175 -8.22 14.83 14.17
CA ASP A 175 -8.96 13.56 14.34
C ASP A 175 -9.30 12.90 13.00
N MET A 176 -8.55 13.23 11.94
CA MET A 176 -8.80 12.68 10.60
C MET A 176 -7.56 12.62 9.74
N HIS A 177 -7.60 11.72 8.76
CA HIS A 177 -6.65 11.62 7.67
C HIS A 177 -7.36 12.04 6.39
N VAL A 178 -6.75 12.96 5.65
CA VAL A 178 -7.23 13.39 4.33
C VAL A 178 -6.38 12.72 3.26
N VAL A 179 -7.03 12.15 2.26
CA VAL A 179 -6.36 11.63 1.06
C VAL A 179 -7.03 12.21 -0.18
N ASP A 180 -6.26 12.95 -0.96
CA ASP A 180 -6.65 13.40 -2.29
C ASP A 180 -6.01 12.50 -3.34
N VAL A 181 -6.80 12.09 -4.33
CA VAL A 181 -6.32 11.37 -5.51
C VAL A 181 -6.68 12.19 -6.74
N GLU A 182 -5.66 12.58 -7.48
CA GLU A 182 -5.75 13.39 -8.67
C GLU A 182 -5.20 12.60 -9.85
N LEU A 183 -5.99 12.46 -10.91
CA LEU A 183 -5.54 11.81 -12.13
C LEU A 183 -5.98 12.59 -13.36
N SER A 184 -5.22 12.41 -14.45
CA SER A 184 -5.54 12.99 -15.74
C SER A 184 -5.28 12.01 -16.87
N GLY A 185 -5.99 12.19 -17.98
CA GLY A 185 -5.76 11.46 -19.22
C GLY A 185 -4.94 12.24 -20.25
N PRO A 186 -4.61 11.59 -21.38
CA PRO A 186 -3.93 12.24 -22.49
C PRO A 186 -4.76 13.42 -23.03
N PRO A 187 -4.11 14.40 -23.67
CA PRO A 187 -4.84 15.52 -24.27
C PRO A 187 -5.72 15.01 -25.41
N GLY A 188 -7.00 15.37 -25.38
CA GLY A 188 -7.92 15.09 -26.48
C GLY A 188 -7.68 16.02 -27.68
N PRO A 189 -8.46 15.88 -28.77
CA PRO A 189 -8.30 16.67 -30.00
C PRO A 189 -8.40 18.19 -29.80
N THR A 190 -9.09 18.63 -28.75
CA THR A 190 -9.27 20.05 -28.40
C THR A 190 -8.24 20.56 -27.38
N GLY A 191 -7.24 19.74 -27.01
CA GLY A 191 -6.27 20.04 -25.96
C GLY A 191 -6.79 19.87 -24.52
N ARG A 192 -8.11 19.67 -24.33
CA ARG A 192 -8.69 19.36 -23.01
C ARG A 192 -8.33 17.94 -22.59
N ARG A 193 -8.22 17.74 -21.28
CA ARG A 193 -7.90 16.44 -20.66
C ARG A 193 -9.07 15.95 -19.83
N PHE A 194 -9.27 14.64 -19.84
CA PHE A 194 -10.02 13.99 -18.78
C PHE A 194 -9.28 14.20 -17.46
N ALA A 195 -10.01 14.50 -16.39
CA ALA A 195 -9.44 14.67 -15.07
C ALA A 195 -10.42 14.20 -14.00
N VAL A 196 -9.89 13.60 -12.93
CA VAL A 196 -10.64 13.21 -11.75
C VAL A 196 -9.90 13.73 -10.53
N HIS A 197 -10.66 14.30 -9.60
CA HIS A 197 -10.20 14.68 -8.28
C HIS A 197 -11.14 14.02 -7.26
N THR A 198 -10.61 13.16 -6.41
CA THR A 198 -11.35 12.60 -5.27
C THR A 198 -10.77 13.12 -3.98
N HIS A 199 -11.64 13.58 -3.09
CA HIS A 199 -11.28 13.99 -1.74
C HIS A 199 -11.87 13.00 -0.74
N ARG A 200 -11.03 12.47 0.14
CA ARG A 200 -11.45 11.48 1.15
C ARG A 200 -11.01 11.91 2.53
N GLU A 201 -11.98 12.05 3.42
CA GLU A 201 -11.76 12.27 4.85
C GLU A 201 -12.01 10.95 5.58
N ASN A 202 -11.06 10.54 6.43
CA ASN A 202 -11.16 9.30 7.18
C ASN A 202 -10.87 9.58 8.67
N PRO A 203 -11.88 9.47 9.55
CA PRO A 203 -11.69 9.66 10.99
C PRO A 203 -10.58 8.75 11.54
N ALA A 204 -9.76 9.32 12.41
CA ALA A 204 -8.61 8.67 13.02
C ALA A 204 -8.38 9.22 14.43
N GLU A 205 -8.05 8.34 15.38
CA GLU A 205 -7.66 8.77 16.72
C GLU A 205 -6.38 9.63 16.66
N PRO A 206 -6.21 10.61 17.56
CA PRO A 206 -5.00 11.43 17.60
C PRO A 206 -3.72 10.60 17.63
N GLY A 207 -2.80 10.88 16.70
CA GLY A 207 -1.52 10.17 16.58
C GLY A 207 -1.59 8.76 15.96
N ALA A 208 -2.76 8.32 15.51
CA ALA A 208 -2.93 7.05 14.80
C ALA A 208 -2.28 7.11 13.41
N VAL A 209 -1.69 5.99 12.98
CA VAL A 209 -1.08 5.85 11.65
C VAL A 209 -2.12 5.50 10.58
N THR A 210 -3.24 4.89 11.00
CA THR A 210 -4.30 4.41 10.13
C THR A 210 -5.66 4.87 10.66
N GLY A 211 -6.51 5.41 9.78
CA GLY A 211 -7.89 5.73 10.13
C GLY A 211 -8.83 4.52 10.07
N SER A 212 -10.04 4.69 10.60
CA SER A 212 -11.04 3.63 10.85
C SER A 212 -11.37 2.75 9.63
N ALA A 213 -11.40 3.31 8.41
CA ALA A 213 -11.69 2.55 7.19
C ALA A 213 -10.68 1.43 6.86
N THR A 214 -9.47 1.47 7.44
CA THR A 214 -8.40 0.50 7.12
C THR A 214 -8.75 -0.92 7.55
N VAL A 215 -9.42 -1.08 8.69
CA VAL A 215 -9.79 -2.42 9.20
C VAL A 215 -10.80 -3.10 8.27
N THR A 216 -11.86 -2.40 7.90
CA THR A 216 -12.90 -2.94 7.02
C THR A 216 -12.38 -3.22 5.62
N THR A 217 -11.52 -2.35 5.08
CA THR A 217 -10.91 -2.56 3.75
C THR A 217 -9.96 -3.74 3.75
N PHE A 218 -9.14 -3.89 4.80
CA PHE A 218 -8.27 -5.05 4.94
C PHE A 218 -9.05 -6.38 5.03
N TRP A 219 -10.15 -6.40 5.79
CA TRP A 219 -11.04 -7.56 5.84
C TRP A 219 -11.63 -7.89 4.47
N ARG A 220 -11.98 -6.88 3.67
CA ARG A 220 -12.46 -7.10 2.29
C ARG A 220 -11.36 -7.65 1.38
N SER A 221 -10.12 -7.17 1.48
CA SER A 221 -8.99 -7.75 0.75
C SER A 221 -8.81 -9.23 1.10
N LEU A 222 -8.91 -9.59 2.38
CA LEU A 222 -8.85 -10.98 2.83
C LEU A 222 -9.97 -11.84 2.23
N LEU A 223 -11.22 -11.35 2.23
CA LEU A 223 -12.32 -12.03 1.56
C LEU A 223 -12.11 -12.13 0.05
N GLY A 224 -11.49 -11.12 -0.55
CA GLY A 224 -11.09 -11.10 -1.96
C GLY A 224 -10.11 -12.22 -2.30
N CYS A 225 -9.16 -12.53 -1.44
CA CYS A 225 -8.25 -13.67 -1.60
C CYS A 225 -8.99 -15.01 -1.71
N CYS A 226 -10.16 -15.15 -1.07
CA CYS A 226 -10.98 -16.37 -1.15
C CYS A 226 -11.80 -16.45 -2.44
N GLN A 227 -11.98 -15.34 -3.16
CA GLN A 227 -12.83 -15.24 -4.35
C GLN A 227 -12.02 -15.14 -5.65
N LEU A 228 -10.81 -14.57 -5.58
CA LEU A 228 -9.91 -14.48 -6.71
C LEU A 228 -9.32 -15.86 -7.04
N PRO A 229 -9.13 -16.20 -8.32
CA PRO A 229 -8.39 -17.40 -8.67
C PRO A 229 -6.99 -17.32 -8.08
N SER A 230 -6.55 -18.35 -7.36
CA SER A 230 -5.15 -18.52 -6.94
C SER A 230 -4.29 -18.81 -8.17
N ARG A 231 -4.04 -17.77 -8.96
CA ARG A 231 -3.13 -17.79 -10.10
C ARG A 231 -1.83 -17.09 -9.72
N PRO A 232 -0.68 -17.60 -10.17
CA PRO A 232 0.60 -16.92 -9.97
C PRO A 232 0.58 -15.46 -10.46
N GLY A 233 1.36 -14.63 -9.80
CA GLY A 233 1.43 -13.19 -10.03
C GLY A 233 1.05 -12.38 -8.78
N ILE A 234 1.20 -11.07 -8.93
CA ILE A 234 0.83 -10.06 -7.92
C ILE A 234 -0.53 -9.47 -8.29
N HIS A 235 -1.49 -9.54 -7.37
CA HIS A 235 -2.88 -9.13 -7.57
C HIS A 235 -3.31 -8.17 -6.47
N LEU A 236 -3.71 -6.96 -6.86
CA LEU A 236 -4.29 -5.99 -5.92
C LEU A 236 -5.73 -6.39 -5.59
N CYS A 237 -6.08 -6.41 -4.30
CA CYS A 237 -7.38 -6.85 -3.79
C CYS A 237 -7.90 -5.94 -2.67
#